data_AF-A0A117MKK1-F1
#
_entry.id   AF-A0A117MKK1-F1
#
_cell.length_a   1.000
_cell.length_b   1.000
_cell.length_c   1.000
_cell.angle_alpha   90.00
_cell.angle_beta   90.00
_cell.angle_gamma   90.00
#
_symmetry.space_group_name_H-M   'P 1'
#
loop_
_entity.id
_entity.type
_entity.pdbx_description
1 polymer ?
#
loop_
_entity_poly.entity_id
_entity_poly.type
_entity_poly.pdbx_seq_one_letter_code
_entity_poly.pdbx_strand_id
1 'polypeptide(L)'
;MGQAREVMDRLTEAITTADSKAIAELYAQDAVAVTPDGGELHGRDDIAAYWRQMTEMVPDGTYEPVHGYEIGNTAIDEGWTSPPSSGHIVDYRLYFDEMEFLGQLGLLPPT
;
A
#
# COMPACT_ATOMS: atom_id res chain seq x y z
N MET A 1 -15.80 6.08 -13.29
CA MET A 1 -14.44 5.59 -12.98
C MET A 1 -13.80 5.24 -14.31
N GLY A 2 -12.52 5.57 -14.53
CA GLY A 2 -11.85 5.17 -15.76
C GLY A 2 -11.29 3.75 -15.65
N GLN A 3 -10.96 3.17 -16.81
CA GLN A 3 -10.45 1.80 -16.92
C GLN A 3 -9.16 1.60 -16.12
N ALA A 4 -8.28 2.62 -16.06
CA ALA A 4 -7.01 2.53 -15.34
C ALA A 4 -7.23 2.33 -13.84
N ARG A 5 -8.17 3.09 -13.24
CA ARG A 5 -8.53 2.94 -11.83
C ARG A 5 -9.14 1.56 -11.54
N GLU A 6 -10.05 1.10 -12.39
CA GLU A 6 -10.68 -0.23 -12.21
C GLU A 6 -9.65 -1.38 -12.26
N VAL A 7 -8.65 -1.30 -13.15
CA VAL A 7 -7.57 -2.30 -13.21
C VAL A 7 -6.67 -2.23 -11.98
N MET A 8 -6.34 -1.02 -11.52
CA MET A 8 -5.49 -0.84 -10.33
C MET A 8 -6.18 -1.32 -9.06
N ASP A 9 -7.50 -1.10 -8.90
CA ASP A 9 -8.26 -1.61 -7.75
C ASP A 9 -8.24 -3.14 -7.69
N ARG A 10 -8.44 -3.79 -8.84
CA ARG A 10 -8.35 -5.25 -8.95
C ARG A 10 -6.95 -5.77 -8.65
N LEU A 11 -5.92 -5.03 -9.04
CA LEU A 11 -4.53 -5.39 -8.74
C LEU A 11 -4.26 -5.30 -7.23
N THR A 12 -4.67 -4.20 -6.59
CA THR A 12 -4.52 -4.02 -5.15
C THR A 12 -5.29 -5.08 -4.36
N GLU A 13 -6.52 -5.42 -4.78
CA GLU A 13 -7.28 -6.53 -4.20
C GLU A 13 -6.55 -7.88 -4.38
N ALA A 14 -6.05 -8.18 -5.57
CA ALA A 14 -5.35 -9.43 -5.85
C ALA A 14 -4.05 -9.57 -5.04
N ILE A 15 -3.29 -8.49 -4.88
CA ILE A 15 -2.07 -8.46 -4.04
C ILE A 15 -2.42 -8.67 -2.57
N THR A 16 -3.42 -7.95 -2.06
CA THR A 16 -3.81 -8.03 -0.64
C THR A 16 -4.46 -9.35 -0.23
N THR A 17 -5.02 -10.08 -1.20
CA THR A 17 -5.58 -11.43 -1.00
C THR A 17 -4.63 -12.56 -1.45
N ALA A 18 -3.42 -12.21 -1.88
CA ALA A 18 -2.40 -13.13 -2.40
C ALA A 18 -2.89 -14.02 -3.56
N ASP A 19 -3.82 -13.53 -4.39
CA ASP A 19 -4.30 -14.23 -5.60
C ASP A 19 -3.30 -14.09 -6.75
N SER A 20 -2.27 -14.92 -6.72
CA SER A 20 -1.21 -14.97 -7.74
C SER A 20 -1.73 -15.13 -9.18
N LYS A 21 -2.85 -15.81 -9.38
CA LYS A 21 -3.44 -15.98 -10.71
C LYS A 21 -4.07 -14.68 -11.19
N ALA A 22 -4.86 -14.03 -10.34
CA ALA A 22 -5.46 -12.73 -10.66
C ALA A 22 -4.39 -11.67 -10.92
N ILE A 23 -3.30 -11.66 -10.15
CA ILE A 23 -2.15 -10.77 -10.38
C ILE A 23 -1.58 -10.98 -11.79
N ALA A 24 -1.29 -12.22 -12.18
CA ALA A 24 -0.72 -12.52 -13.50
C ALA A 24 -1.66 -12.13 -14.67
N GLU A 25 -2.97 -12.32 -14.50
CA GLU A 25 -3.97 -11.99 -15.53
C GLU A 25 -4.17 -10.49 -15.74
N LEU A 26 -3.77 -9.65 -14.78
CA LEU A 26 -3.86 -8.19 -14.87
C LEU A 26 -2.71 -7.55 -15.66
N TYR A 27 -1.58 -8.24 -15.81
CA TYR A 27 -0.44 -7.75 -16.59
C TYR A 27 -0.46 -8.24 -18.04
N ALA A 28 -0.13 -7.34 -18.98
CA ALA A 28 0.11 -7.70 -20.37
C ALA A 28 1.33 -8.63 -20.51
N GLN A 29 1.37 -9.43 -21.57
CA GLN A 29 2.46 -10.39 -21.81
C GLN A 29 3.84 -9.71 -21.90
N ASP A 30 3.88 -8.45 -22.36
CA ASP A 30 5.05 -7.60 -22.54
C ASP A 30 5.14 -6.45 -21.52
N ALA A 31 4.39 -6.53 -20.41
CA ALA A 31 4.42 -5.51 -19.37
C ALA A 31 5.82 -5.35 -18.77
N VAL A 32 6.17 -4.13 -18.35
CA VAL A 32 7.42 -3.84 -17.63
C VAL A 32 7.06 -3.25 -16.27
N ALA A 33 7.59 -3.83 -15.21
CA ALA A 33 7.49 -3.26 -13.85
C ALA A 33 8.86 -2.82 -13.37
N VAL A 34 8.93 -1.70 -12.67
CA VAL A 34 10.16 -1.22 -12.02
C VAL A 34 9.95 -1.30 -10.53
N THR A 35 10.72 -2.16 -9.86
CA THR A 35 10.61 -2.36 -8.41
C THR A 35 11.85 -1.81 -7.70
N PRO A 36 11.71 -1.34 -6.44
CA PRO A 36 12.83 -0.74 -5.71
C PRO A 36 14.03 -1.68 -5.52
N ASP A 37 13.77 -2.98 -5.34
CA ASP A 37 14.75 -4.01 -4.99
C ASP A 37 15.10 -4.96 -6.16
N GLY A 38 14.17 -5.15 -7.10
CA GLY A 38 14.32 -6.06 -8.24
C GLY A 38 14.73 -5.39 -9.56
N GLY A 39 14.71 -4.05 -9.64
CA GLY A 39 14.98 -3.34 -10.89
C GLY A 39 13.84 -3.49 -11.91
N GLU A 40 14.19 -3.59 -13.20
CA GLU A 40 13.20 -3.80 -14.28
C GLU A 40 12.84 -5.28 -14.43
N LEU A 41 11.55 -5.60 -14.32
CA LEU A 41 10.96 -6.92 -14.54
C LEU A 41 10.18 -6.94 -15.85
N HIS A 42 10.35 -7.98 -16.66
CA HIS A 42 9.79 -8.04 -18.01
C HIS A 42 8.81 -9.20 -18.19
N GLY A 43 7.60 -8.86 -18.58
CA GLY A 43 6.50 -9.79 -18.82
C GLY A 43 5.74 -10.17 -17.55
N ARG A 44 4.48 -10.55 -17.74
CA ARG A 44 3.56 -10.86 -16.64
C ARG A 44 4.06 -11.96 -15.70
N ASP A 45 4.82 -12.93 -16.21
CA ASP A 45 5.25 -14.08 -15.43
C ASP A 45 6.32 -13.68 -14.39
N ASP A 46 7.28 -12.84 -14.77
CA ASP A 46 8.31 -12.29 -13.88
C ASP A 46 7.67 -11.36 -12.83
N ILE A 47 6.73 -10.53 -13.26
CA ILE A 47 6.00 -9.62 -12.36
C ILE A 47 5.14 -10.40 -11.36
N ALA A 48 4.43 -11.44 -11.81
CA ALA A 48 3.65 -12.30 -10.93
C ALA A 48 4.54 -13.08 -9.95
N ALA A 49 5.71 -13.53 -10.38
CA ALA A 49 6.67 -14.19 -9.50
C ALA A 49 7.18 -13.24 -8.40
N TYR A 50 7.46 -11.98 -8.73
CA TYR A 50 7.82 -10.95 -7.75
C TYR A 50 6.73 -10.74 -6.71
N TRP A 51 5.48 -10.54 -7.15
CA TRP A 51 4.36 -10.34 -6.23
C TRP A 51 4.11 -11.57 -5.35
N ARG A 52 4.24 -12.78 -5.91
CA ARG A 52 4.12 -14.02 -5.13
C ARG A 52 5.14 -14.06 -4.00
N GLN A 53 6.41 -13.79 -4.29
CA GLN A 53 7.46 -13.75 -3.27
C GLN A 53 7.15 -12.71 -2.18
N MET A 54 6.68 -11.52 -2.56
CA MET A 54 6.28 -10.48 -1.61
C MET A 54 5.14 -10.95 -0.67
N THR A 55 4.09 -11.54 -1.23
CA THR A 55 2.96 -12.05 -0.43
C THR A 55 3.32 -13.25 0.45
N GLU A 56 4.27 -14.08 0.03
CA GLU A 56 4.80 -15.19 0.85
C GLU A 56 5.67 -14.69 2.01
N MET A 57 6.39 -13.57 1.86
CA MET A 57 7.22 -12.99 2.90
C MET A 57 6.43 -12.26 3.99
N VAL A 58 5.27 -11.72 3.64
CA VAL A 58 4.38 -11.01 4.58
C VAL A 58 2.99 -11.66 4.54
N PRO A 59 2.87 -12.93 4.99
CA PRO A 59 1.58 -13.60 5.06
C PRO A 59 0.68 -12.80 6.00
N ASP A 60 -0.62 -12.66 5.71
CA ASP A 60 -1.58 -11.88 6.51
C ASP A 60 -1.25 -10.38 6.69
N GLY A 61 -0.39 -9.81 5.82
CA GLY A 61 -0.17 -8.37 5.78
C GLY A 61 -1.46 -7.60 5.42
N THR A 62 -1.62 -6.41 5.97
CA THR A 62 -2.74 -5.52 5.65
C THR A 62 -2.30 -4.38 4.75
N TYR A 63 -3.23 -3.84 3.97
CA TYR A 63 -3.04 -2.61 3.22
C TYR A 63 -4.10 -1.59 3.62
N GLU A 64 -3.67 -0.41 4.02
CA GLU A 64 -4.54 0.72 4.35
C GLU A 64 -4.39 1.82 3.29
N PRO A 65 -5.43 2.11 2.50
CA PRO A 65 -5.36 3.16 1.49
C PRO A 65 -5.32 4.55 2.13
N VAL A 66 -4.52 5.44 1.57
CA VAL A 66 -4.43 6.87 1.94
C VAL A 66 -5.04 7.72 0.84
N HIS A 67 -4.55 7.59 -0.40
CA HIS A 67 -5.11 8.29 -1.56
C HIS A 67 -5.06 7.41 -2.81
N GLY A 68 -6.01 7.64 -3.71
CA GLY A 68 -5.98 7.11 -5.08
C GLY A 68 -6.03 8.26 -6.06
N TYR A 69 -5.17 8.22 -7.08
CA TYR A 69 -5.15 9.21 -8.17
C TYR A 69 -5.44 8.52 -9.50
N GLU A 70 -6.16 9.20 -10.40
CA GLU A 70 -6.41 8.76 -11.76
C GLU A 70 -6.23 9.93 -12.74
N ILE A 71 -5.36 9.75 -13.74
CA ILE A 71 -5.13 10.73 -14.81
C ILE A 71 -4.96 9.99 -16.13
N GLY A 72 -5.92 10.13 -17.04
CA GLY A 72 -5.88 9.46 -18.34
C GLY A 72 -5.85 7.94 -18.19
N ASN A 73 -4.75 7.32 -18.63
CA ASN A 73 -4.55 5.87 -18.54
C ASN A 73 -3.62 5.45 -17.39
N THR A 74 -3.47 6.32 -16.39
CA THR A 74 -2.60 6.08 -15.23
C THR A 74 -3.43 6.15 -13.96
N ALA A 75 -3.27 5.14 -13.11
CA ALA A 75 -3.80 5.10 -11.75
C ALA A 75 -2.64 4.91 -10.77
N ILE A 76 -2.73 5.56 -9.61
CA ILE A 76 -1.72 5.49 -8.55
C ILE A 76 -2.44 5.19 -7.25
N ASP A 77 -1.89 4.24 -6.49
CA ASP A 77 -2.28 3.93 -5.12
C ASP A 77 -1.23 4.43 -4.14
N GLU A 78 -1.66 5.21 -3.16
CA GLU A 78 -0.89 5.61 -2.00
C GLU A 78 -1.52 4.94 -0.77
N GLY A 79 -0.71 4.22 0.01
CA GLY A 79 -1.19 3.51 1.19
C GLY A 79 -0.08 2.94 2.05
N TRP A 80 -0.47 2.35 3.17
CA TRP A 80 0.43 1.70 4.11
C TRP A 80 0.25 0.19 4.04
N THR A 81 1.34 -0.52 3.79
CA THR A 81 1.38 -1.97 3.97
C THR A 81 1.95 -2.28 5.35
N SER A 82 1.24 -3.05 6.15
CA SER A 82 1.68 -3.47 7.48
C SER A 82 1.87 -4.99 7.54
N PRO A 83 2.92 -5.49 8.19
CA PRO A 83 3.02 -6.91 8.50
C PRO A 83 1.94 -7.31 9.52
N PRO A 84 1.67 -8.61 9.69
CA PRO A 84 0.79 -9.10 10.75
C PRO A 84 1.22 -8.57 12.11
N SER A 85 0.24 -8.23 12.95
CA SER A 85 0.53 -7.81 14.32
C SER A 85 1.30 -8.90 15.06
N SER A 86 2.53 -8.60 15.45
CA SER A 86 3.35 -9.48 16.28
C SER A 86 2.96 -9.43 17.77
N GLY A 87 1.83 -8.80 18.11
CA GLY A 87 1.48 -8.43 19.49
C GLY A 87 2.25 -7.21 20.02
N HIS A 88 2.99 -6.51 19.15
CA HIS A 88 3.72 -5.28 19.49
C HIS A 88 3.21 -4.10 18.67
N ILE A 89 3.41 -2.87 19.16
CA ILE A 89 3.13 -1.64 18.40
C ILE A 89 4.13 -1.56 17.23
N VAL A 90 3.61 -1.54 16.00
CA VAL A 90 4.43 -1.46 14.76
C VAL A 90 4.38 -0.07 14.11
N ASP A 91 3.30 0.69 14.32
CA ASP A 91 3.17 2.11 13.98
C ASP A 91 2.28 2.80 15.04
N TYR A 92 2.60 4.03 15.43
CA TYR A 92 1.81 4.82 16.39
C TYR A 92 1.88 6.30 16.06
N ARG A 93 0.71 6.91 15.84
CA ARG A 93 0.56 8.35 15.63
C ARG A 93 -0.36 8.91 16.71
N LEU A 94 0.17 9.79 17.55
CA LEU A 94 -0.61 10.48 18.59
C LEU A 94 -0.90 11.90 18.16
N TYR A 95 -2.18 12.24 18.12
CA TYR A 95 -2.67 13.59 17.93
C TYR A 95 -3.50 13.99 19.15
N PHE A 96 -3.16 15.11 19.78
CA PHE A 96 -3.91 15.67 20.90
C PHE A 96 -3.79 17.19 20.89
N ASP A 97 -4.71 17.87 21.57
CA ASP A 97 -4.63 19.30 21.76
C ASP A 97 -3.55 19.63 22.80
N GLU A 98 -2.35 19.97 22.31
CA GLU A 98 -1.22 20.34 23.14
C GLU A 98 -1.54 21.58 24.00
N MET A 99 -2.29 22.54 23.47
CA MET A 99 -2.60 23.78 24.17
C MET A 99 -3.56 23.53 25.33
N GLU A 100 -4.58 22.69 25.14
CA GLU A 100 -5.47 22.26 26.24
C GLU A 100 -4.68 21.50 27.32
N PHE A 101 -3.82 20.57 26.91
CA PHE A 101 -3.00 19.78 27.83
C PHE A 101 -2.05 20.65 28.66
N LEU A 102 -1.33 21.58 28.03
CA LEU A 102 -0.46 22.54 28.73
C LEU A 102 -1.27 23.45 29.67
N GLY A 103 -2.51 23.79 29.31
CA GLY A 103 -3.44 24.54 30.17
C GLY A 103 -3.79 23.79 31.45
N GLN A 104 -4.10 22.49 31.37
CA GLN A 104 -4.37 21.65 32.54
C GLN A 104 -3.15 21.52 33.48
N LEU A 105 -1.94 21.57 32.93
CA LEU A 105 -0.69 21.56 33.69
C LEU A 105 -0.29 22.94 34.25
N GLY A 106 -1.01 24.01 33.90
CA GLY A 106 -0.67 25.38 34.30
C GLY A 106 0.60 25.93 33.66
N LEU A 107 1.00 25.39 32.50
CA LEU A 107 2.25 25.74 31.80
C LEU A 107 2.07 26.77 30.69
N LEU A 108 0.83 27.21 30.43
CA LEU A 108 0.56 28.27 29.46
C LEU A 108 1.04 29.64 29.98
N PRO A 109 1.50 30.55 29.08
CA PRO A 109 1.79 31.93 29.47
C PRO A 109 0.53 32.60 30.05
N PRO A 110 0.69 33.52 31.03
CA PRO A 110 -0.43 34.33 31.48
C PRO A 110 -0.99 35.14 30.30
N THR A 111 -2.32 35.13 30.18
CA THR A 111 -3.08 35.97 29.25
C THR A 111 -3.07 37.43 29.67
#